data_AF-R7UCH4-F1
#
_entry.id   AF-R7UCH4-F1
#
_cell.length_a   1.000
_cell.length_b   1.000
_cell.length_c   1.000
_cell.angle_alpha   90.00
_cell.angle_beta   90.00
_cell.angle_gamma   90.00
#
_symmetry.space_group_name_H-M   'P 1'
#
loop_
_entity.id
_entity.type
_entity.pdbx_description
1 polymer ?
#
loop_
_entity_poly.entity_id
_entity_poly.type
_entity_poly.pdbx_seq_one_letter_code
_entity_poly.pdbx_strand_id
1 'polypeptide(L)'
;MRYDWTVLSNGHVSNAYDTFMRVLTMLIDRIMPIKTKTLRADQVIRAPWFTRGIRTSRAKLDKLHTAYVKRGKDSLAHVKYLRYRNVYNAVKRAARKKYYNDLFNEHQNDAKETWAIINKMIGSEKKQNRPIKQISVNGRVVEDPQEIVENFAEYFANVGASQAETIQSAQAQSTHFEDYMTTHVPCSMYLTPTSVSWLNPHCSGALLTPSILDWILKVLDH
;
A
#
# COMPACT_ATOMS: atom_id res chain seq x y z
N MET A 1 -18.77 29.10 -25.54
CA MET A 1 -19.65 28.70 -26.66
C MET A 1 -21.07 28.76 -26.13
N ARG A 2 -21.92 29.65 -26.66
CA ARG A 2 -23.28 29.86 -26.19
C ARG A 2 -24.20 29.24 -27.24
N TYR A 3 -24.88 28.15 -26.88
CA TYR A 3 -25.85 27.51 -27.77
C TYR A 3 -27.22 28.13 -27.50
N ASP A 4 -27.96 28.46 -28.56
CA ASP A 4 -29.29 29.04 -28.43
C ASP A 4 -30.33 27.95 -28.19
N TRP A 5 -31.01 28.02 -27.05
CA TRP A 5 -31.99 27.03 -26.59
C TRP A 5 -33.42 27.36 -27.02
N THR A 6 -33.65 28.43 -27.78
CA THR A 6 -34.96 28.78 -28.36
C THR A 6 -35.55 27.66 -29.22
N VAL A 7 -34.72 26.74 -29.74
CA VAL A 7 -35.17 25.55 -30.48
C VAL A 7 -35.99 24.57 -29.62
N LEU A 8 -35.87 24.64 -28.29
CA LEU A 8 -36.63 23.79 -27.36
C LEU A 8 -38.07 24.29 -27.10
N SER A 9 -38.40 25.53 -27.48
CA SER A 9 -39.71 26.12 -27.16
C SER A 9 -40.81 25.78 -28.18
N ASN A 10 -40.47 25.22 -29.35
CA ASN A 10 -41.40 25.00 -30.45
C ASN A 10 -41.49 23.51 -30.83
N GLY A 11 -42.30 22.73 -30.10
CA GLY A 11 -42.62 21.35 -30.49
C GLY A 11 -43.22 20.50 -29.37
N HIS A 12 -43.69 19.29 -29.74
CA HIS A 12 -44.05 18.24 -28.76
C HIS A 12 -42.85 17.90 -27.87
N VAL A 13 -43.11 17.59 -26.59
CA VAL A 13 -42.10 17.30 -25.56
C VAL A 13 -41.04 16.28 -26.01
N SER A 14 -41.45 15.25 -26.76
CA SER A 14 -40.53 14.24 -27.30
C SER A 14 -39.48 14.85 -28.24
N ASN A 15 -39.90 15.74 -29.14
CA ASN A 15 -39.00 16.37 -30.11
C ASN A 15 -38.03 17.35 -29.44
N ALA A 16 -38.49 18.05 -28.40
CA ALA A 16 -37.64 18.92 -27.60
C ALA A 16 -36.55 18.11 -26.86
N TYR A 17 -36.91 16.96 -26.29
CA TYR A 17 -35.96 16.06 -25.63
C TYR A 17 -34.91 15.53 -26.62
N ASP A 18 -35.33 15.02 -27.77
CA ASP A 18 -34.40 14.49 -28.78
C ASP A 18 -33.44 15.59 -29.29
N THR A 19 -33.96 16.80 -29.47
CA THR A 19 -33.15 17.95 -29.89
C THR A 19 -32.14 18.35 -28.82
N PHE A 20 -32.56 18.39 -27.56
CA PHE A 20 -31.66 18.65 -26.42
C PHE A 20 -30.54 17.60 -26.36
N MET A 21 -30.89 16.32 -26.37
CA MET A 21 -29.92 15.22 -26.26
C MET A 21 -28.93 15.23 -27.43
N ARG A 22 -29.39 15.54 -28.64
CA ARG A 22 -28.51 15.68 -29.81
C ARG A 22 -27.50 16.81 -29.62
N VAL A 23 -27.96 18.02 -29.24
CA VAL A 23 -27.09 19.18 -29.04
C VAL A 23 -26.08 18.93 -27.92
N LEU A 24 -26.55 18.36 -26.81
CA LEU A 24 -25.71 18.01 -25.68
C LEU A 24 -24.62 17.01 -26.09
N THR A 25 -24.98 15.94 -26.79
CA THR A 25 -24.04 14.93 -27.28
C THR A 25 -23.01 15.55 -28.22
N MET A 26 -23.45 16.39 -29.16
CA MET A 26 -22.53 17.11 -30.07
C MET A 26 -21.55 18.02 -29.33
N LEU A 27 -22.00 18.73 -28.29
CA LEU A 27 -21.14 19.57 -27.47
C LEU A 27 -20.14 18.74 -26.66
N ILE A 28 -20.59 17.62 -26.09
CA ILE A 28 -19.74 16.68 -25.35
C ILE A 28 -18.66 16.12 -26.29
N ASP A 29 -19.02 15.62 -27.48
CA ASP A 29 -18.07 15.06 -28.44
C ASP A 29 -17.05 16.10 -28.91
N ARG A 30 -17.47 17.37 -29.03
CA ARG A 30 -16.59 18.47 -29.43
C ARG A 30 -15.65 18.92 -28.32
N ILE A 31 -16.14 19.07 -27.09
CA ILE A 31 -15.35 19.59 -25.95
C ILE A 31 -14.49 18.48 -25.33
N MET A 32 -15.01 17.26 -25.31
CA MET A 32 -14.39 16.08 -24.73
C MET A 32 -14.30 14.95 -25.77
N PRO A 33 -13.55 15.15 -26.87
CA PRO A 33 -13.38 14.11 -27.87
C PRO A 33 -12.69 12.90 -27.25
N ILE A 34 -13.24 11.71 -27.51
CA ILE A 34 -12.61 10.45 -27.12
C ILE A 34 -11.32 10.29 -27.94
N LYS A 35 -10.17 10.48 -27.29
CA LYS A 35 -8.86 10.26 -27.89
C LYS A 35 -8.34 8.90 -27.49
N THR A 36 -8.06 8.05 -28.46
CA THR A 36 -7.32 6.80 -28.21
C THR A 36 -5.83 7.10 -28.14
N LYS A 37 -5.17 6.59 -27.11
CA LYS A 37 -3.71 6.57 -27.01
C LYS A 37 -3.24 5.13 -27.04
N THR A 38 -2.38 4.80 -28.00
CA THR A 38 -1.66 3.52 -28.00
C THR A 38 -0.50 3.62 -27.02
N LEU A 39 -0.66 3.00 -25.86
CA LEU A 39 0.42 2.83 -24.91
C LEU A 39 1.21 1.57 -25.27
N ARG A 40 2.53 1.63 -25.13
CA ARG A 40 3.35 0.43 -25.28
C ARG A 40 3.04 -0.55 -24.14
N ALA A 41 3.19 -1.84 -24.39
CA ALA A 41 2.78 -2.88 -23.44
C ALA A 41 3.51 -2.77 -22.09
N ASP A 42 4.78 -2.39 -22.10
CA ASP A 42 5.61 -2.08 -20.93
C ASP A 42 5.07 -0.90 -20.09
N GLN A 43 4.47 0.11 -20.73
CA GLN A 43 3.85 1.25 -20.04
C GLN A 43 2.51 0.89 -19.38
N VAL A 44 1.81 -0.12 -19.90
CA VAL A 44 0.52 -0.58 -19.37
C VAL A 44 0.70 -1.68 -18.32
N ILE A 45 1.69 -2.56 -18.52
CA ILE A 45 1.98 -3.68 -17.64
C ILE A 45 2.84 -3.15 -16.47
N ARG A 46 2.16 -2.65 -15.43
CA ARG A 46 2.79 -2.19 -14.16
C ARG A 46 3.45 -3.32 -13.35
N ALA A 47 3.46 -4.54 -13.86
CA ALA A 47 3.87 -5.75 -13.15
C ALA A 47 4.69 -6.66 -14.07
N PRO A 48 6.03 -6.67 -13.97
CA PRO A 48 6.90 -7.49 -14.84
C PRO A 48 6.58 -8.99 -14.78
N TRP A 49 6.07 -9.48 -13.65
CA TRP A 49 5.63 -10.87 -13.46
C TRP A 49 4.32 -11.23 -14.20
N PHE A 50 3.62 -10.26 -14.79
CA PHE A 50 2.33 -10.47 -15.47
C PHE A 50 2.54 -10.87 -16.95
N THR A 51 2.84 -12.15 -17.16
CA THR A 51 3.22 -12.70 -18.46
C THR A 51 2.06 -12.74 -19.48
N ARG A 52 2.40 -12.96 -20.77
CA ARG A 52 1.41 -13.19 -21.84
C ARG A 52 0.47 -14.36 -21.52
N GLY A 53 0.98 -15.43 -20.90
CA GLY A 53 0.16 -16.59 -20.51
C GLY A 53 -0.91 -16.22 -19.47
N ILE A 54 -0.56 -15.38 -18.49
CA ILE A 54 -1.52 -14.89 -17.49
C ILE A 54 -2.55 -13.97 -18.15
N ARG A 55 -2.14 -13.12 -19.10
CA ARG A 55 -3.07 -12.27 -19.87
C ARG A 55 -4.07 -13.08 -20.68
N THR A 56 -3.60 -14.11 -21.40
CA THR A 56 -4.48 -15.02 -22.15
C THR A 56 -5.45 -15.73 -21.20
N SER A 57 -4.94 -16.16 -20.05
CA SER A 57 -5.77 -16.80 -19.02
C SER A 57 -6.81 -15.82 -18.47
N ARG A 58 -6.45 -14.54 -18.28
CA ARG A 58 -7.38 -13.51 -17.85
C ARG A 58 -8.50 -13.29 -18.87
N ALA A 59 -8.18 -13.20 -20.16
CA ALA A 59 -9.19 -13.07 -21.20
C ALA A 59 -10.17 -14.27 -21.22
N LYS A 60 -9.68 -15.48 -20.94
CA LYS A 60 -10.55 -16.66 -20.78
C LYS A 60 -11.42 -16.59 -19.53
N LEU A 61 -10.88 -16.12 -18.41
CA LEU A 61 -11.64 -15.88 -17.18
C LEU A 61 -12.78 -14.89 -17.44
N ASP A 62 -12.50 -13.79 -18.13
CA ASP A 62 -13.49 -12.76 -18.43
C ASP A 62 -14.61 -13.31 -19.33
N LYS A 63 -14.28 -14.12 -20.35
CA LYS A 63 -15.29 -14.83 -21.17
C LYS A 63 -16.19 -15.75 -20.33
N LEU A 64 -15.59 -16.52 -19.41
CA LEU A 64 -16.34 -17.40 -18.52
C LEU A 64 -17.22 -16.60 -17.55
N HIS A 65 -16.74 -15.46 -17.06
CA HIS A 65 -17.50 -14.55 -16.22
C HIS A 65 -18.73 -14.02 -16.96
N THR A 66 -18.57 -13.53 -18.20
CA THR A 66 -19.70 -13.09 -19.03
C THR A 66 -20.71 -14.20 -19.26
N ALA A 67 -20.26 -15.43 -19.50
CA ALA A 67 -21.15 -16.58 -19.67
C ALA A 67 -21.91 -16.93 -18.36
N TYR A 68 -21.24 -16.83 -17.22
CA TYR A 68 -21.85 -16.99 -15.90
C TYR A 68 -22.92 -15.92 -15.64
N VAL A 69 -22.60 -14.63 -15.82
CA VAL A 69 -23.53 -13.51 -15.58
C VAL A 69 -24.80 -13.67 -16.42
N LYS A 70 -24.68 -14.14 -17.67
CA LYS A 70 -25.83 -14.36 -18.56
C LYS A 70 -26.72 -15.55 -18.16
N ARG A 71 -26.18 -16.57 -17.47
CA ARG A 71 -26.87 -17.85 -17.20
C ARG A 71 -27.31 -18.02 -15.75
N GLY A 72 -26.80 -17.21 -14.82
CA GLY A 72 -27.15 -17.28 -13.40
C GLY A 72 -26.32 -18.28 -12.59
N LYS A 73 -26.57 -18.28 -11.27
CA LYS A 73 -25.75 -18.94 -10.22
C LYS A 73 -25.84 -20.46 -10.22
N ASP A 74 -26.99 -21.02 -10.59
CA ASP A 74 -27.21 -22.48 -10.58
C ASP A 74 -26.74 -23.17 -11.87
N SER A 75 -26.12 -22.41 -12.78
CA SER A 75 -25.68 -22.91 -14.08
C SER A 75 -24.33 -23.61 -14.02
N LEU A 76 -24.11 -24.59 -14.92
CA LEU A 76 -22.78 -25.18 -15.16
C LEU A 76 -21.71 -24.12 -15.52
N ALA A 77 -22.12 -22.97 -16.06
CA ALA A 77 -21.23 -21.85 -16.35
C ALA A 77 -20.66 -21.22 -15.06
N HIS A 78 -21.46 -21.15 -13.99
CA HIS A 78 -20.99 -20.68 -12.68
C HIS A 78 -19.88 -21.59 -12.12
N VAL A 79 -20.11 -22.91 -12.14
CA VAL A 79 -19.12 -23.90 -11.67
C VAL A 79 -17.82 -23.82 -12.47
N LYS A 80 -17.92 -23.74 -13.81
CA LYS A 80 -16.76 -23.58 -14.70
C LYS A 80 -15.99 -22.29 -14.41
N TYR A 81 -16.70 -21.18 -14.21
CA TYR A 81 -16.08 -19.91 -13.85
C TYR A 81 -15.34 -19.99 -12.51
N LEU A 82 -15.96 -20.50 -11.45
CA LEU A 82 -15.33 -20.61 -10.13
C LEU A 82 -14.07 -21.48 -10.15
N ARG A 83 -14.14 -22.65 -10.79
CA ARG A 83 -12.99 -23.54 -10.94
C ARG A 83 -11.85 -22.83 -11.67
N TYR A 84 -12.15 -22.18 -12.78
CA TYR A 84 -11.15 -21.48 -13.57
C TYR A 84 -10.57 -20.27 -12.81
N ARG A 85 -11.39 -19.51 -12.09
CA ARG A 85 -10.98 -18.38 -11.24
C ARG A 85 -9.96 -18.82 -10.19
N ASN A 86 -10.20 -19.95 -9.53
CA ASN A 86 -9.29 -20.47 -8.50
C ASN A 86 -7.94 -20.87 -9.09
N VAL A 87 -7.93 -21.58 -10.22
CA VAL A 87 -6.70 -21.92 -10.95
C VAL A 87 -5.98 -20.66 -11.42
N TYR A 88 -6.70 -19.70 -12.01
CA TYR A 88 -6.12 -18.42 -12.43
C TYR A 88 -5.45 -17.69 -11.27
N ASN A 89 -6.12 -17.60 -10.11
CA ASN A 89 -5.57 -16.95 -8.93
C ASN A 89 -4.33 -17.69 -8.40
N ALA A 90 -4.34 -19.03 -8.39
CA ALA A 90 -3.17 -19.83 -8.01
C ALA A 90 -1.97 -19.56 -8.94
N VAL A 91 -2.19 -19.58 -10.26
CA VAL A 91 -1.14 -19.29 -11.26
C VAL A 91 -0.63 -17.85 -11.12
N LYS A 92 -1.52 -16.88 -10.93
CA LYS A 92 -1.15 -15.47 -10.72
C LYS A 92 -0.25 -15.30 -9.50
N ARG A 93 -0.61 -15.92 -8.37
CA ARG A 93 0.20 -15.89 -7.14
C ARG A 93 1.54 -16.58 -7.33
N ALA A 94 1.55 -17.77 -7.94
CA ALA A 94 2.78 -18.52 -8.21
C ALA A 94 3.74 -17.73 -9.11
N ALA A 95 3.24 -17.07 -10.15
CA ALA A 95 4.06 -16.24 -11.03
C ALA A 95 4.66 -15.02 -10.32
N ARG A 96 3.87 -14.33 -9.49
CA ARG A 96 4.35 -13.21 -8.66
C ARG A 96 5.43 -13.68 -7.69
N LYS A 97 5.18 -14.77 -6.95
CA LYS A 97 6.14 -15.37 -6.00
C LYS A 97 7.44 -15.76 -6.70
N LYS A 98 7.34 -16.49 -7.82
CA LYS A 98 8.50 -16.90 -8.60
C LYS A 98 9.36 -15.71 -9.01
N TYR A 99 8.75 -14.69 -9.62
CA TYR A 99 9.49 -13.51 -10.07
C TYR A 99 10.27 -12.82 -8.96
N TYR A 100 9.64 -12.58 -7.80
CA TYR A 100 10.33 -11.91 -6.71
C TYR A 100 11.37 -12.82 -6.04
N ASN A 101 11.12 -14.12 -5.93
CA ASN A 101 12.13 -15.06 -5.47
C ASN A 101 13.36 -15.06 -6.39
N ASP A 102 13.17 -15.10 -7.70
CA ASP A 102 14.25 -15.07 -8.68
C ASP A 102 15.06 -13.76 -8.54
N LEU A 103 14.36 -12.62 -8.39
CA LEU A 103 14.97 -11.31 -8.20
C LEU A 103 15.75 -11.19 -6.87
N PHE A 104 15.24 -11.76 -5.77
CA PHE A 104 15.96 -11.76 -4.50
C PHE A 104 17.15 -12.71 -4.49
N ASN A 105 17.06 -13.84 -5.19
CA ASN A 105 18.20 -14.74 -5.35
C ASN A 105 19.31 -14.09 -6.18
N GLU A 106 18.96 -13.32 -7.20
CA GLU A 106 19.90 -12.53 -8.00
C GLU A 106 20.65 -11.48 -7.17
N HIS A 107 19.94 -10.79 -6.27
CA HIS A 107 20.49 -9.72 -5.43
C HIS A 107 20.81 -10.14 -3.98
N GLN A 108 20.95 -11.43 -3.70
CA GLN A 108 21.11 -11.95 -2.32
C GLN A 108 22.33 -11.39 -1.56
N ASN A 109 23.38 -10.99 -2.30
CA ASN A 109 24.61 -10.41 -1.73
C ASN A 109 24.63 -8.88 -1.80
N ASP A 110 23.59 -8.25 -2.35
CA ASP A 110 23.45 -6.81 -2.46
C ASP A 110 22.29 -6.33 -1.59
N ALA A 111 22.62 -5.97 -0.35
CA ALA A 111 21.64 -5.47 0.61
C ALA A 111 20.95 -4.18 0.12
N LYS A 112 21.67 -3.32 -0.62
CA LYS A 112 21.13 -2.04 -1.10
C LYS A 112 20.05 -2.29 -2.16
N GLU A 113 20.33 -3.14 -3.13
CA GLU A 113 19.35 -3.49 -4.18
C GLU A 113 18.19 -4.29 -3.61
N THR A 114 18.46 -5.21 -2.68
CA THR A 114 17.41 -5.93 -1.94
C THR A 114 16.44 -4.97 -1.24
N TRP A 115 16.95 -3.98 -0.52
CA TRP A 115 16.12 -2.94 0.10
C TRP A 115 15.40 -2.06 -0.92
N ALA A 116 16.01 -1.77 -2.07
CA ALA A 116 15.35 -1.04 -3.15
C ALA A 116 14.16 -1.81 -3.71
N ILE A 117 14.28 -3.14 -3.87
CA ILE A 117 13.19 -4.03 -4.31
C ILE A 117 12.05 -4.04 -3.29
N ILE A 118 12.37 -4.17 -2.00
CA ILE A 118 11.37 -4.14 -0.91
C ILE A 118 10.63 -2.80 -0.90
N ASN A 119 11.36 -1.68 -0.97
CA ASN A 119 10.76 -0.34 -1.01
C ASN A 119 9.82 -0.15 -2.21
N LYS A 120 10.20 -0.67 -3.39
CA LYS A 120 9.33 -0.67 -4.59
C LYS A 120 8.06 -1.50 -4.36
N MET A 121 8.13 -2.63 -3.66
CA MET A 121 6.97 -3.50 -3.41
C MET A 121 5.97 -2.91 -2.41
N ILE A 122 6.47 -2.29 -1.35
CA ILE A 122 5.63 -1.71 -0.28
C ILE A 122 4.99 -0.38 -0.74
N GLY A 123 5.40 0.16 -1.90
CA GLY A 123 4.93 1.46 -2.36
C GLY A 123 5.45 2.59 -1.48
N SER A 124 6.63 2.39 -0.88
CA SER A 124 7.35 3.48 -0.21
C SER A 124 7.86 4.42 -1.30
N GLU A 125 6.97 5.28 -1.77
CA GLU A 125 7.36 6.41 -2.59
C GLU A 125 8.40 7.20 -1.79
N LYS A 126 9.47 7.63 -2.46
CA LYS A 126 10.38 8.61 -1.85
C LYS A 126 9.52 9.80 -1.47
N LYS A 127 9.18 9.93 -0.18
CA LYS A 127 8.54 11.13 0.34
C LYS A 127 9.43 12.27 -0.15
N GLN A 128 8.83 13.24 -0.84
CA GLN A 128 9.59 14.43 -1.21
C GLN A 128 10.29 14.91 0.05
N ASN A 129 11.59 15.18 -0.06
CA ASN A 129 12.35 15.70 1.05
C ASN A 129 11.70 17.06 1.41
N ARG A 130 10.86 17.06 2.44
CA ARG A 130 10.18 18.25 2.92
C ARG A 130 11.05 18.78 4.04
N PRO A 131 11.90 19.79 3.78
CA PRO A 131 12.70 20.37 4.84
C PRO A 131 11.76 20.91 5.93
N ILE A 132 12.17 20.75 7.19
CA ILE A 132 11.50 21.37 8.32
C ILE A 132 11.65 22.87 8.14
N LYS A 133 10.52 23.59 8.03
CA LYS A 133 10.51 25.04 7.80
C LYS A 133 10.65 25.84 9.08
N GLN A 134 10.15 25.29 10.18
CA GLN A 134 10.18 25.93 11.49
C GLN A 134 10.00 24.90 12.60
N ILE A 135 10.54 25.20 13.78
CA ILE A 135 10.31 24.46 15.03
C ILE A 135 9.93 25.44 16.14
N SER A 136 9.20 24.98 17.16
CA SER A 136 8.93 25.77 18.37
C SER A 136 9.76 25.23 19.51
N VAL A 137 10.67 26.05 20.03
CA VAL A 137 11.52 25.72 21.18
C VAL A 137 11.22 26.75 22.27
N ASN A 138 10.76 26.27 23.43
CA ASN A 138 10.45 27.13 24.60
C ASN A 138 9.49 28.30 24.28
N GLY A 139 8.54 28.10 23.36
CA GLY A 139 7.59 29.13 22.93
C GLY A 139 8.12 30.11 21.88
N ARG A 140 9.39 30.00 21.47
CA ARG A 140 9.98 30.76 20.36
C ARG A 140 9.90 29.94 19.07
N VAL A 141 9.40 30.57 18.00
CA VAL A 141 9.43 29.99 16.66
C VAL A 141 10.80 30.25 16.05
N VAL A 142 11.48 29.18 15.64
CA VAL A 142 12.78 29.20 15.00
C VAL A 142 12.59 28.74 13.55
N GLU A 143 12.98 29.59 12.61
CA GLU A 143 12.87 29.34 11.16
C GLU A 143 14.24 29.17 10.48
N ASP A 144 15.32 29.61 11.13
CA ASP A 144 16.67 29.51 10.58
C ASP A 144 17.17 28.06 10.56
N PRO A 145 17.58 27.51 9.39
CA PRO A 145 18.00 26.11 9.29
C PRO A 145 19.19 25.74 10.17
N GLN A 146 20.13 26.67 10.39
CA GLN A 146 21.30 26.39 11.22
C GLN A 146 20.90 26.35 12.70
N GLU A 147 20.13 27.34 13.15
CA GLU A 147 19.56 27.36 14.50
C GLU A 147 18.68 26.12 14.76
N ILE A 148 17.90 25.65 13.78
CA ILE A 148 17.12 24.40 13.86
C ILE A 148 18.03 23.20 14.15
N VAL A 149 19.13 23.06 13.39
CA VAL A 149 20.07 21.93 13.54
C VAL A 149 20.76 21.97 14.90
N GLU A 150 21.18 23.15 15.35
CA GLU A 150 21.81 23.35 16.66
C GLU A 150 20.84 22.98 17.80
N ASN A 151 19.59 23.45 17.74
CA ASN A 151 18.55 23.08 18.71
C ASN A 151 18.27 21.57 18.73
N PHE A 152 18.28 20.90 17.57
CA PHE A 152 18.13 19.44 17.52
C PHE A 152 19.31 18.71 18.16
N ALA A 153 20.54 19.15 17.86
CA ALA A 153 21.74 18.57 18.41
C ALA A 153 21.76 18.71 19.95
N GLU A 154 21.46 19.91 20.45
CA GLU A 154 21.40 20.19 21.89
C GLU A 154 20.29 19.38 22.57
N TYR A 155 19.09 19.32 21.99
CA TYR A 155 17.99 18.55 22.53
C TYR A 155 18.34 17.07 22.66
N PHE A 156 18.78 16.41 21.58
CA PHE A 156 19.05 14.97 21.61
C PHE A 156 20.31 14.60 22.39
N ALA A 157 21.27 15.51 22.54
CA ALA A 157 22.41 15.31 23.43
C ALA A 157 21.99 15.30 24.92
N ASN A 158 21.03 16.17 25.28
CA ASN A 158 20.69 16.42 26.68
C ASN A 158 19.39 15.76 27.15
N VAL A 159 18.53 15.25 26.24
CA VAL A 159 17.23 14.67 26.58
C VAL A 159 17.34 13.49 27.55
N GLY A 160 18.41 12.68 27.43
CA GLY A 160 18.64 11.57 28.35
C GLY A 160 18.98 12.05 29.77
N ALA A 161 19.87 13.04 29.88
CA ALA A 161 20.28 13.59 31.18
C ALA A 161 19.11 14.32 31.86
N SER A 162 18.37 15.17 31.13
CA SER A 162 17.23 15.91 31.69
C SER A 162 16.08 15.00 32.13
N GLN A 163 15.81 13.91 31.40
CA GLN A 163 14.84 12.90 31.82
C GLN A 163 15.33 12.14 33.06
N ALA A 164 16.62 11.77 33.12
CA ALA A 164 17.18 11.08 34.28
C ALA A 164 17.11 11.95 35.55
N GLU A 165 17.43 13.24 35.45
CA GLU A 165 17.29 14.19 36.56
C GLU A 165 15.84 14.34 37.03
N THR A 166 14.89 14.41 36.08
CA THR A 166 13.46 14.46 36.40
C THR A 166 13.02 13.20 37.15
N ILE A 167 13.42 12.02 36.69
CA ILE A 167 13.10 10.73 37.33
C ILE A 167 13.71 10.65 38.73
N GLN A 168 14.98 11.04 38.90
CA GLN A 168 15.64 11.05 40.20
C GLN A 168 14.96 12.01 41.19
N SER A 169 14.52 13.18 40.73
CA SER A 169 13.78 14.13 41.56
C SER A 169 12.39 13.60 41.97
N ALA A 170 11.74 12.81 41.12
CA ALA A 170 10.48 12.14 41.43
C ALA A 170 10.68 10.95 42.39
N GLN A 171 11.76 10.18 42.25
CA GLN A 171 12.13 9.10 43.17
C GLN A 171 12.50 9.60 44.57
N ALA A 172 12.96 10.85 44.71
CA ALA A 172 13.14 11.47 46.01
C ALA A 172 11.80 11.68 46.78
N GLN A 173 10.65 11.56 46.11
CA GLN A 173 9.31 11.73 46.69
C GLN A 173 8.57 10.41 46.97
N SER A 174 9.01 9.28 46.42
CA SER A 174 8.45 7.95 46.69
C SER A 174 9.59 6.98 46.99
N THR A 175 9.68 6.58 48.26
CA THR A 175 10.87 5.95 48.83
C THR A 175 10.94 4.44 48.59
N HIS A 176 9.87 3.82 48.09
CA HIS A 176 9.82 2.37 47.92
C HIS A 176 8.92 1.91 46.78
N PHE A 177 9.31 0.84 46.08
CA PHE A 177 8.58 0.36 44.91
C PHE A 177 7.17 -0.14 45.18
N GLU A 178 6.92 -0.54 46.43
CA GLU A 178 5.61 -0.96 46.94
C GLU A 178 4.56 0.17 46.85
N ASP A 179 4.98 1.45 46.88
CA ASP A 179 4.05 2.59 46.78
C ASP A 179 3.40 2.69 45.40
N TYR A 180 4.10 2.27 44.34
CA TYR A 180 3.59 2.26 42.97
C TYR A 180 3.13 0.88 42.49
N MET A 181 3.54 -0.19 43.18
CA MET A 181 3.04 -1.55 42.95
C MET A 181 1.95 -1.89 43.98
N THR A 182 0.87 -1.11 44.01
CA THR A 182 -0.20 -1.22 45.02
C THR A 182 -0.91 -2.58 45.06
N THR A 183 -0.73 -3.42 44.06
CA THR A 183 -1.50 -4.66 43.91
C THR A 183 -0.64 -5.77 43.31
N HIS A 184 -0.29 -6.76 44.13
CA HIS A 184 0.27 -8.01 43.65
C HIS A 184 -0.84 -8.81 42.95
N VAL A 185 -0.78 -8.93 41.63
CA VAL A 185 -1.65 -9.84 40.85
C VAL A 185 -0.88 -11.14 40.65
N PRO A 186 -1.06 -12.17 41.50
CA PRO A 186 -0.43 -13.46 41.25
C PRO A 186 -0.88 -13.98 39.87
N CYS A 187 0.07 -14.50 39.10
CA CYS A 187 -0.13 -15.02 37.73
C CYS A 187 -0.33 -13.98 36.61
N SER A 188 0.20 -12.76 36.72
CA SER A 188 0.14 -11.78 35.62
C SER A 188 1.12 -12.07 34.46
N MET A 189 2.18 -12.85 34.72
CA MET A 189 3.21 -13.18 33.73
C MET A 189 3.27 -14.70 33.52
N TYR A 190 2.82 -15.15 32.35
CA TYR A 190 2.99 -16.52 31.89
C TYR A 190 4.13 -16.57 30.87
N LEU A 191 5.29 -17.06 31.30
CA LEU A 191 6.39 -17.36 30.39
C LEU A 191 6.21 -18.80 29.89
N THR A 192 5.92 -18.95 28.60
CA THR A 192 5.92 -20.27 27.95
C THR A 192 7.34 -20.62 27.54
N PRO A 193 7.84 -21.83 27.86
CA PRO A 193 9.16 -22.26 27.43
C PRO A 193 9.24 -22.25 25.90
N THR A 194 10.21 -21.50 25.36
CA THR A 194 10.46 -21.42 23.93
C THR A 194 11.50 -22.49 23.56
N SER A 195 11.18 -23.38 22.62
CA SER A 195 12.16 -24.33 22.10
C SER A 195 13.14 -23.63 21.16
N VAL A 196 14.41 -24.03 21.19
CA VAL A 196 15.52 -23.46 20.39
C VAL A 196 15.23 -23.42 18.88
N SER A 197 14.31 -24.26 18.40
CA SER A 197 13.79 -24.25 17.03
C SER A 197 13.13 -22.93 16.61
N TRP A 198 12.63 -22.12 17.56
CA TRP A 198 12.07 -20.79 17.29
C TRP A 198 13.12 -19.69 17.14
N LEU A 199 14.31 -19.86 17.73
CA LEU A 199 15.38 -18.84 17.77
C LEU A 199 16.37 -18.96 16.60
N ASN A 200 16.63 -20.18 16.11
CA ASN A 200 17.65 -20.41 15.08
C ASN A 200 17.40 -19.77 13.70
N PRO A 201 16.16 -19.53 13.20
CA PRO A 201 16.00 -18.84 11.92
C PRO A 201 16.15 -17.31 12.03
N HIS A 202 16.11 -16.74 13.24
CA HIS A 202 16.00 -15.28 13.42
C HIS A 202 17.32 -14.60 13.82
N CYS A 203 18.26 -15.32 14.43
CA CYS A 203 19.53 -14.72 14.88
C CYS A 203 20.73 -15.02 13.98
N SER A 204 20.56 -15.79 12.90
CA SER A 204 21.63 -16.05 11.94
C SER A 204 21.56 -15.02 10.80
N GLY A 205 22.22 -13.88 11.01
CA GLY A 205 22.63 -12.88 10.01
C GLY A 205 21.69 -12.62 8.83
N ALA A 206 20.94 -11.52 8.87
CA ALA A 206 20.40 -10.68 7.77
C ALA A 206 20.29 -11.26 6.33
N LEU A 207 19.97 -12.53 6.17
CA LEU A 207 19.62 -13.16 4.91
C LEU A 207 18.11 -13.38 4.97
N LEU A 208 17.41 -12.86 3.96
CA LEU A 208 15.97 -13.01 3.82
C LEU A 208 15.64 -14.49 3.69
N THR A 209 15.34 -15.13 4.82
CA THR A 209 14.87 -16.52 4.81
C THR A 209 13.51 -16.57 4.10
N PRO A 210 13.14 -17.72 3.50
CA PRO A 210 11.87 -17.90 2.80
C PRO A 210 10.63 -17.50 3.62
N SER A 211 10.75 -17.47 4.95
CA SER A 211 9.72 -17.07 5.91
C SER A 211 9.39 -15.57 5.85
N ILE A 212 10.39 -14.69 5.76
CA ILE A 212 10.19 -13.24 5.66
C ILE A 212 9.56 -12.88 4.32
N LEU A 213 9.99 -13.58 3.27
CA LEU A 213 9.42 -13.45 1.92
C LEU A 213 7.96 -13.87 1.87
N ASP A 214 7.59 -14.99 2.49
CA ASP A 214 6.18 -15.42 2.61
C ASP A 214 5.35 -14.47 3.49
N TRP A 215 5.94 -13.87 4.52
CA TRP A 215 5.27 -12.86 5.35
C TRP A 215 5.00 -11.57 4.56
N ILE A 216 6.00 -11.03 3.85
CA ILE A 216 5.85 -9.85 2.99
C ILE A 216 4.81 -10.11 1.88
N LEU A 217 4.84 -11.29 1.25
CA LEU A 217 3.87 -11.66 0.22
C LEU A 217 2.45 -11.82 0.78
N LYS A 218 2.27 -12.28 2.02
CA LYS A 218 0.98 -12.36 2.71
C LYS A 218 0.41 -10.98 3.09
N VAL A 219 1.26 -10.07 3.59
CA VAL A 219 0.85 -8.70 3.93
C VAL A 219 0.40 -7.91 2.69
N LEU A 220 0.95 -8.22 1.51
CA LEU A 220 0.62 -7.56 0.23
C LEU A 220 -0.52 -8.24 -0.58
N ASP A 221 -1.17 -9.28 -0.05
CA ASP A 221 -2.33 -9.95 -0.66
C ASP A 221 -3.68 -9.44 -0.10
N HIS A 222 -3.66 -8.52 0.88
CA HIS A 222 -4.80 -7.73 1.37
C HIS A 222 -4.89 -6.37 0.65
#